data_AF-A0A2P6QSN2-F1
#
_entry.id   AF-A0A2P6QSN2-F1
#
_cell.length_a   1.000
_cell.length_b   1.000
_cell.length_c   1.000
_cell.angle_alpha   90.00
_cell.angle_beta   90.00
_cell.angle_gamma   90.00
#
_symmetry.space_group_name_H-M   'P 1'
#
loop_
_entity.id
_entity.type
_entity.pdbx_description
1 polymer ?
#
loop_
_entity_poly.entity_id
_entity_poly.type
_entity_poly.pdbx_seq_one_letter_code
_entity_poly.pdbx_strand_id
1 'polypeptide(L)'
;MLHVAEAESLEEGTRHLAIEFVITLAEASERAPGMMRKLPLFISRLFAILMKMVLDIEDDPSWHTAETEDEDAGESGNYSVGQECLDRLAISLGGNTIVPVASEQLLAYLAASEWQKHHAALIALA
;
A
#
# COMPACT_ATOMS: atom_id res chain seq x y z
N MET A 1 -0.97 13.94 8.12
CA MET A 1 -0.09 12.99 7.44
C MET A 1 -0.82 12.30 6.28
N LEU A 2 -1.95 11.63 6.49
CA LEU A 2 -2.73 11.08 5.36
C LEU A 2 -3.12 12.10 4.28
N HIS A 3 -3.51 13.32 4.66
CA HIS A 3 -3.75 14.41 3.70
C HIS A 3 -2.51 14.81 2.89
N VAL A 4 -1.30 14.64 3.46
CA VAL A 4 -0.03 14.91 2.76
C VAL A 4 0.28 13.75 1.83
N ALA A 5 0.05 12.50 2.27
CA ALA A 5 0.24 11.30 1.47
C ALA A 5 -0.62 11.28 0.19
N GLU A 6 -1.84 11.81 0.23
CA GLU A 6 -2.75 11.87 -0.93
C GLU A 6 -2.59 13.12 -1.80
N ALA A 7 -1.82 14.12 -1.36
CA ALA A 7 -1.71 15.38 -2.07
C ALA A 7 -0.78 15.24 -3.28
N GLU A 8 -1.33 14.86 -4.43
CA GLU A 8 -0.62 14.72 -5.71
C GLU A 8 0.11 16.01 -6.16
N SER A 9 -0.29 17.17 -5.63
CA SER A 9 0.41 18.44 -5.84
C SER A 9 1.77 18.55 -5.13
N LEU A 10 2.07 17.63 -4.21
CA LEU A 10 3.34 17.56 -3.49
C LEU A 10 4.28 16.56 -4.17
N GLU A 11 5.59 16.76 -3.96
CA GLU A 11 6.63 15.85 -4.42
C GLU A 11 6.44 14.44 -3.87
N GLU A 12 6.79 13.44 -4.68
CA GLU A 12 6.66 12.03 -4.35
C GLU A 12 7.34 11.67 -3.02
N GLY A 13 8.61 12.05 -2.84
CA GLY A 13 9.34 11.78 -1.60
C GLY A 13 8.67 12.41 -0.36
N THR A 14 7.98 13.55 -0.52
CA THR A 14 7.22 14.16 0.59
C THR A 14 6.01 13.30 0.96
N ARG A 15 5.32 12.74 -0.03
CA ARG A 15 4.18 11.83 0.20
C ARG A 15 4.65 10.52 0.82
N HIS A 16 5.75 9.94 0.33
CA HIS A 16 6.37 8.73 0.90
C HIS A 16 6.75 8.93 2.36
N LEU A 17 7.40 10.04 2.73
CA LEU A 17 7.73 10.32 4.13
C LEU A 17 6.48 10.46 5.02
N ALA A 18 5.38 11.00 4.48
CA ALA A 18 4.13 11.08 5.22
C ALA A 18 3.48 9.71 5.44
N ILE A 19 3.66 8.77 4.51
CA ILE A 19 3.23 7.37 4.63
C ILE A 19 4.11 6.66 5.65
N GLU A 20 5.43 6.73 5.48
CA GLU A 20 6.42 6.13 6.38
C GLU A 20 6.14 6.54 7.83
N PHE A 21 5.93 7.83 8.08
CA PHE A 21 5.57 8.31 9.41
C PHE A 21 4.34 7.59 10.00
N VAL A 22 3.30 7.36 9.19
CA VAL A 22 2.08 6.67 9.67
C VAL A 22 2.34 5.18 9.89
N ILE A 23 3.13 4.53 9.02
CA ILE A 23 3.53 3.13 9.17
C ILE A 23 4.37 2.93 10.43
N THR A 24 5.40 3.76 10.65
CA THR A 24 6.23 3.70 11.87
C THR A 24 5.39 3.89 13.14
N LEU A 25 4.35 4.73 13.08
CA LEU A 25 3.41 4.89 14.20
C LEU A 25 2.52 3.65 14.42
N ALA A 26 2.13 2.96 13.35
CA ALA A 26 1.41 1.69 13.44
C ALA A 26 2.29 0.58 14.04
N GLU A 27 3.57 0.52 13.67
CA GLU A 27 4.58 -0.39 14.25
C GLU A 27 4.80 -0.11 15.74
N ALA A 28 4.83 1.17 16.15
CA ALA A 28 5.00 1.58 17.54
C ALA A 28 3.71 1.51 18.39
N SER A 29 2.65 0.90 17.86
CA SER A 29 1.30 0.84 18.44
C SER A 29 1.24 0.41 19.91
N GLU A 30 2.05 -0.58 20.29
CA GLU A 30 2.14 -1.10 21.66
C GLU A 30 2.57 -0.05 22.68
N ARG A 31 3.32 0.97 22.23
CA ARG A 31 3.85 2.05 23.08
C ARG A 31 2.93 3.27 23.13
N ALA A 32 1.83 3.27 22.37
CA ALA A 32 0.91 4.42 22.25
C ALA A 32 -0.59 4.01 22.24
N PRO A 33 -1.11 3.42 23.33
CA PRO A 33 -2.48 2.89 23.38
C PRO A 33 -3.60 3.94 23.16
N GLY A 34 -3.33 5.21 23.43
CA GLY A 34 -4.27 6.31 23.16
C GLY A 34 -4.47 6.56 21.65
N MET A 35 -3.42 6.40 20.85
CA MET A 35 -3.49 6.51 19.40
C MET A 35 -4.16 5.30 18.75
N MET A 36 -3.97 4.10 19.32
CA MET A 36 -4.61 2.87 18.83
C MET A 36 -6.13 2.92 18.81
N ARG A 37 -6.74 3.73 19.68
CA ARG A 37 -8.20 3.93 19.66
C ARG A 37 -8.69 4.69 18.42
N LYS A 38 -7.84 5.51 17.80
CA LYS A 38 -8.17 6.27 16.58
C LYS A 38 -7.66 5.60 15.32
N LEU A 39 -6.68 4.70 15.43
CA LEU A 39 -6.07 4.03 14.30
C LEU A 39 -7.09 3.34 13.37
N PRO A 40 -8.13 2.63 13.85
CA PRO A 40 -9.15 2.03 12.98
C PRO A 40 -9.83 3.01 12.01
N LEU A 41 -9.97 4.29 12.39
CA LEU A 41 -10.56 5.33 11.54
C LEU A 41 -9.69 5.70 10.34
N PHE A 42 -8.40 5.35 10.39
CA PHE A 42 -7.39 5.74 9.42
C PHE A 42 -6.86 4.56 8.61
N ILE A 43 -6.97 3.33 9.13
CA ILE A 43 -6.45 2.12 8.47
C ILE A 43 -7.08 1.92 7.10
N SER A 44 -8.41 2.05 6.97
CA SER A 44 -9.07 1.86 5.67
C SER A 44 -8.57 2.86 4.62
N ARG A 45 -8.37 4.12 5.01
CA ARG A 45 -7.82 5.17 4.13
C ARG A 45 -6.34 4.93 3.81
N LEU A 46 -5.53 4.58 4.81
CA LEU A 46 -4.11 4.25 4.59
C LEU A 46 -3.98 3.06 3.64
N PHE A 47 -4.73 1.99 3.88
CA PHE A 47 -4.76 0.82 3.00
C PHE A 47 -5.15 1.21 1.58
N ALA A 48 -6.18 2.05 1.39
CA ALA A 48 -6.57 2.53 0.07
C ALA A 48 -5.49 3.36 -0.64
N ILE A 49 -4.74 4.19 0.11
CA ILE A 49 -3.60 4.94 -0.43
C ILE A 49 -2.53 3.98 -0.93
N LEU A 50 -2.16 2.98 -0.12
CA LEU A 50 -1.14 2.00 -0.50
C LEU A 50 -1.59 1.14 -1.69
N MET A 51 -2.87 0.71 -1.69
CA MET A 51 -3.50 0.02 -2.82
C MET A 51 -3.50 0.85 -4.10
N LYS A 52 -3.52 2.19 -4.02
CA LYS A 52 -3.38 3.06 -5.18
C LYS A 52 -1.93 3.17 -5.65
N MET A 53 -0.97 3.13 -4.74
CA MET A 53 0.45 3.18 -5.08
C MET A 53 0.90 1.94 -5.85
N VAL A 54 0.43 0.75 -5.48
CA VAL A 54 0.72 -0.49 -6.21
C VAL A 54 -0.02 -0.61 -7.55
N LEU A 55 -0.79 0.41 -7.96
CA LEU A 55 -1.30 0.53 -9.33
C LEU A 55 -0.33 1.26 -10.26
N ASP A 56 0.71 1.89 -9.71
CA ASP A 56 1.73 2.66 -10.45
C ASP A 56 2.76 1.70 -11.04
N ILE A 57 2.27 0.80 -11.90
CA ILE A 57 3.03 -0.24 -12.60
C ILE A 57 2.68 -0.20 -14.09
N GLU A 58 3.70 -0.33 -14.93
CA GLU A 58 3.58 -0.31 -16.39
C GLU A 58 3.68 -1.72 -17.00
N ASP A 59 3.06 -1.90 -18.16
CA ASP A 59 3.22 -3.11 -18.98
C ASP A 59 4.54 -3.00 -19.76
N ASP A 60 5.66 -3.18 -19.04
CA ASP A 60 7.00 -3.07 -19.61
C ASP A 60 7.39 -4.35 -20.37
N PRO A 61 7.70 -4.29 -21.67
CA PRO A 61 8.09 -5.46 -22.44
C PRO A 61 9.33 -6.19 -21.91
N SER A 62 10.21 -5.50 -21.17
CA SER A 62 11.39 -6.11 -20.54
C SER A 62 11.01 -7.12 -19.45
N TRP A 63 9.81 -7.01 -18.87
CA TRP A 63 9.27 -7.96 -17.90
C TRP A 63 9.22 -9.39 -18.46
N HIS A 64 8.93 -9.56 -19.75
CA HIS A 64 8.89 -10.88 -20.39
C HIS A 64 10.25 -11.57 -20.52
N THR A 65 11.33 -10.79 -20.38
CA THR A 65 12.71 -11.25 -20.53
C THR A 65 13.51 -11.16 -19.24
N ALA A 66 12.88 -10.69 -18.16
CA ALA A 66 13.54 -10.59 -16.87
C ALA A 66 13.94 -11.99 -16.37
N GLU A 67 15.20 -12.14 -15.97
CA GLU A 67 15.73 -13.40 -15.42
C GLU A 67 15.68 -13.41 -13.89
N THR A 68 15.63 -12.23 -13.27
CA THR A 68 15.57 -12.03 -11.83
C THR A 68 14.51 -11.01 -11.42
N GLU A 69 14.07 -11.10 -10.17
CA GLU A 69 13.09 -10.16 -9.57
C GLU A 69 13.66 -8.74 -9.44
N ASP A 70 14.97 -8.60 -9.20
CA ASP A 70 15.69 -7.32 -9.04
C ASP A 70 15.74 -6.45 -10.32
N GLU A 71 15.12 -6.89 -11.42
CA GLU A 71 15.07 -6.14 -12.67
C GLU A 71 13.93 -5.09 -12.69
N ASP A 72 13.04 -5.10 -11.67
CA ASP A 72 12.00 -4.09 -11.39
C ASP A 72 11.22 -3.61 -12.64
N ALA A 73 11.05 -4.50 -13.63
CA ALA A 73 10.54 -4.14 -14.94
C ALA A 73 9.08 -3.64 -14.85
N GLY A 74 8.88 -2.37 -15.18
CA GLY A 74 7.59 -1.69 -15.09
C GLY A 74 7.22 -1.21 -13.68
N GLU A 75 8.04 -1.46 -12.66
CA GLU A 75 7.79 -1.00 -11.29
C GLU A 75 8.28 0.44 -11.09
N SER A 76 7.43 1.28 -10.50
CA SER A 76 7.81 2.64 -10.09
C SER A 76 8.28 2.70 -8.64
N GLY A 77 8.94 3.79 -8.25
CA GLY A 77 9.26 4.04 -6.84
C GLY A 77 8.02 4.11 -5.94
N ASN A 78 6.86 4.56 -6.46
CA ASN A 78 5.60 4.48 -5.72
C ASN A 78 5.15 3.03 -5.51
N TYR A 79 5.27 2.19 -6.53
CA TYR A 79 4.89 0.79 -6.45
C TYR A 79 5.68 0.07 -5.36
N SER A 80 7.01 0.16 -5.39
CA SER A 80 7.88 -0.52 -4.42
C SER A 80 7.61 -0.05 -2.98
N VAL A 81 7.46 1.26 -2.75
CA VAL A 81 7.10 1.81 -1.43
C VAL A 81 5.71 1.34 -0.99
N GLY A 82 4.74 1.30 -1.91
CA GLY A 82 3.39 0.86 -1.64
C GLY A 82 3.35 -0.59 -1.16
N GLN A 83 4.06 -1.48 -1.85
CA GLN A 83 4.17 -2.90 -1.52
C GLN A 83 4.85 -3.11 -0.15
N GLU A 84 6.00 -2.48 0.09
CA GLU A 84 6.71 -2.60 1.38
C GLU A 84 5.83 -2.12 2.54
N CYS A 85 5.11 -1.01 2.36
CA CYS A 85 4.24 -0.47 3.40
C CYS A 85 2.99 -1.33 3.64
N LEU A 86 2.46 -2.03 2.63
CA LEU A 86 1.33 -2.95 2.80
C LEU A 86 1.73 -4.12 3.72
N ASP A 87 2.89 -4.72 3.48
CA ASP A 87 3.41 -5.81 4.30
C ASP A 87 3.64 -5.36 5.75
N ARG A 88 4.38 -4.26 5.94
CA ARG A 88 4.67 -3.70 7.26
C ARG A 88 3.40 -3.33 8.03
N LEU A 89 2.39 -2.79 7.35
CA LEU A 89 1.09 -2.48 7.96
C LEU A 89 0.36 -3.76 8.40
N ALA A 90 0.36 -4.80 7.56
CA ALA A 90 -0.25 -6.10 7.86
C ALA A 90 0.39 -6.78 9.06
N ILE A 91 1.73 -6.82 9.10
CA ILE A 91 2.51 -7.36 10.21
C ILE A 91 2.21 -6.59 11.51
N SER A 92 2.19 -5.26 11.46
CA SER A 92 2.04 -4.41 12.64
C SER A 92 0.66 -4.50 13.29
N LEU A 93 -0.39 -4.62 12.48
CA LEU A 93 -1.78 -4.53 12.97
C LEU A 93 -2.49 -5.89 13.06
N GLY A 94 -1.93 -6.90 12.43
CA GLY A 94 -2.43 -8.26 12.42
C GLY A 94 -3.69 -8.46 11.58
N GLY A 95 -3.95 -9.72 11.23
CA GLY A 95 -5.05 -10.10 10.33
C GLY A 95 -6.44 -9.70 10.82
N ASN A 96 -6.70 -9.72 12.13
CA ASN A 96 -8.00 -9.31 12.69
C ASN A 96 -8.39 -7.87 12.34
N THR A 97 -7.39 -7.01 12.14
CA THR A 97 -7.58 -5.61 11.80
C THR A 97 -7.59 -5.39 10.29
N ILE A 98 -6.67 -6.03 9.57
CA ILE A 98 -6.44 -5.78 8.14
C ILE A 98 -7.38 -6.58 7.24
N VAL A 99 -7.69 -7.84 7.56
CA VAL A 99 -8.54 -8.69 6.70
C VAL A 99 -9.92 -8.07 6.41
N PRO A 100 -10.65 -7.48 7.39
CA PRO A 100 -11.92 -6.83 7.08
C PRO A 100 -11.77 -5.67 6.10
N VAL A 101 -10.75 -4.84 6.27
CA VAL A 101 -10.45 -3.68 5.41
C VAL A 101 -10.08 -4.14 3.99
N ALA A 102 -9.19 -5.13 3.89
CA ALA A 102 -8.78 -5.70 2.61
C ALA A 102 -9.98 -6.33 1.88
N SER A 103 -10.82 -7.09 2.59
CA SER A 103 -11.99 -7.77 2.00
C SER A 103 -12.98 -6.80 1.35
N GLU A 104 -13.19 -5.63 1.97
CA GLU A 104 -14.07 -4.59 1.43
C GLU A 104 -13.55 -4.00 0.10
N GLN A 105 -12.22 -3.88 -0.05
CA GLN A 105 -11.61 -3.22 -1.20
C GLN A 105 -11.24 -4.21 -2.32
N LEU A 106 -10.72 -5.39 -1.98
CA LEU A 106 -10.21 -6.36 -2.93
C LEU A 106 -11.28 -6.90 -3.88
N LEU A 107 -12.52 -7.05 -3.42
CA LEU A 107 -13.61 -7.48 -4.30
C LEU A 107 -13.85 -6.51 -5.45
N ALA A 108 -13.72 -5.20 -5.21
CA ALA A 108 -13.86 -4.20 -6.26
C ALA A 108 -12.65 -4.19 -7.21
N TYR A 109 -11.44 -4.44 -6.69
CA TYR A 109 -10.23 -4.56 -7.50
C TYR A 109 -10.28 -5.79 -8.42
N LEU A 110 -10.70 -6.95 -7.89
CA LEU A 110 -10.82 -8.21 -8.64
C LEU A 110 -11.94 -8.22 -9.68
N ALA A 111 -12.93 -7.34 -9.56
CA ALA A 111 -14.04 -7.20 -10.50
C ALA A 111 -13.78 -6.14 -11.58
N ALA A 112 -12.64 -5.46 -11.54
CA ALA A 112 -12.34 -4.34 -12.42
C ALA A 112 -11.96 -4.80 -13.84
N SER A 113 -11.94 -3.89 -14.81
CA SER A 113 -11.43 -4.18 -16.15
C SER A 113 -9.92 -3.94 -16.28
N GLU A 114 -9.36 -3.10 -15.40
CA GLU A 114 -7.94 -2.76 -15.43
C GLU A 114 -7.09 -3.88 -14.84
N TRP A 115 -6.11 -4.37 -15.61
CA TRP A 115 -5.23 -5.45 -15.18
C TRP A 115 -4.40 -5.07 -13.95
N GLN A 116 -4.02 -3.79 -13.81
CA GLN A 116 -3.28 -3.29 -12.65
C GLN A 116 -4.04 -3.51 -11.34
N LYS A 117 -5.38 -3.43 -11.36
CA LYS A 117 -6.18 -3.69 -10.15
C LYS A 117 -6.22 -5.17 -9.81
N HIS A 118 -6.23 -6.07 -10.80
CA HIS A 118 -6.09 -7.50 -10.55
C HIS A 118 -4.71 -7.82 -9.97
N HIS A 119 -3.66 -7.26 -10.56
CA HIS A 119 -2.29 -7.36 -10.07
C HIS A 119 -2.17 -6.88 -8.62
N ALA A 120 -2.60 -5.64 -8.35
CA ALA A 120 -2.59 -5.05 -7.01
C ALA A 120 -3.36 -5.89 -5.98
N ALA A 121 -4.49 -6.49 -6.36
CA ALA A 121 -5.22 -7.37 -5.46
C ALA A 121 -4.46 -8.66 -5.12
N LEU A 122 -3.72 -9.22 -6.08
CA LEU A 122 -2.86 -10.38 -5.85
C LEU A 122 -1.63 -10.02 -5.02
N ILE A 123 -0.99 -8.89 -5.29
CA ILE A 123 0.13 -8.37 -4.50
C ILE A 123 -0.28 -8.14 -3.04
N ALA A 124 -1.45 -7.57 -2.79
CA ALA A 124 -1.95 -7.35 -1.44
C ALA A 124 -2.34 -8.64 -0.69
N LEU A 125 -2.48 -9.77 -1.40
CA LEU A 125 -2.79 -11.09 -0.82
C LEU A 125 -1.55 -11.98 -0.64
N ALA A 126 -0.43 -11.65 -1.31
CA ALA A 126 0.82 -12.41 -1.30
C ALA A 126 1.52 -12.32 0.07
#